data_AF-A0A7L4Y2I9-F1
#
_entry.id   AF-A0A7L4Y2I9-F1
#
_cell.length_a   1.000
_cell.length_b   1.000
_cell.length_c   1.000
_cell.angle_alpha   90.00
_cell.angle_beta   90.00
_cell.angle_gamma   90.00
#
_symmetry.space_group_name_H-M   'P 1'
#
loop_
_entity.id
_entity.type
_entity.pdbx_description
1 polymer ?
#
loop_
_entity_poly.entity_id
_entity_poly.type
_entity_poly.pdbx_seq_one_letter_code
_entity_poly.pdbx_strand_id
1 'polypeptide(L)'
;MEKYWTDGYRQDCSGYISMAWNLRANEWTGSLDRFGERIERTELQPGDILLFHNPADPTKGSHVTVFGGWTDYTHTSYIAYEQVKPRSRKQATPLAYWTHSDRYTAYRYKGIVSGGGGSGAGGGSSAAVAYPGTSKFGSGANNAHVTRLGKLLVQRGGKKYYSQGPGPRWGEADRRATQAFQRAQGWKGEEADGLSGPHTWRLLVNGQGRSIGGSSGSSGPSANAPGFPGRGYFRPGRSSAYVEKLGKQLVKRGYGKHYLSGPGPRWSEADRRNVEAFQRAQGWRGGAADGYPGPETWRRLFR
;
A
#
# COMPACT_ATOMS: atom_id res chain seq x y z
N MET A 1 -2.20 -20.80 -16.43
CA MET A 1 -2.46 -20.51 -15.00
C MET A 1 -1.75 -19.21 -14.64
N GLU A 2 -2.50 -18.16 -14.33
CA GLU A 2 -1.92 -16.90 -13.85
C GLU A 2 -1.41 -17.10 -12.41
N LYS A 3 -0.17 -16.68 -12.15
CA LYS A 3 0.38 -16.68 -10.79
C LYS A 3 0.07 -15.34 -10.13
N TYR A 4 -0.14 -15.39 -8.83
CA TYR A 4 -0.44 -14.22 -8.01
C TYR A 4 0.61 -14.08 -6.92
N TRP A 5 0.98 -12.84 -6.62
CA TRP A 5 1.74 -12.49 -5.42
C TRP A 5 0.90 -12.78 -4.17
N THR A 6 1.55 -12.93 -3.00
CA THR A 6 0.86 -13.22 -1.73
C THR A 6 -0.08 -12.10 -1.27
N ASP A 7 0.11 -10.90 -1.79
CA ASP A 7 -0.74 -9.71 -1.61
C ASP A 7 -1.89 -9.61 -2.63
N GLY A 8 -1.98 -10.55 -3.58
CA GLY A 8 -3.09 -10.70 -4.51
C GLY A 8 -2.90 -10.02 -5.87
N TYR A 9 -1.73 -9.47 -6.18
CA TYR A 9 -1.47 -8.92 -7.51
C TYR A 9 -1.11 -10.00 -8.54
N ARG A 10 -1.49 -9.83 -9.81
CA ARG A 10 -1.12 -10.73 -10.91
C ARG A 10 0.38 -10.61 -11.20
N GLN A 11 1.02 -11.74 -11.46
CA GLN A 11 2.43 -11.81 -11.86
C GLN A 11 2.59 -11.61 -13.38
N ASP A 12 2.19 -10.44 -13.87
CA ASP A 12 2.36 -9.97 -15.25
C ASP A 12 2.76 -8.49 -15.28
N CYS A 13 3.03 -7.94 -16.48
CA CYS A 13 3.51 -6.57 -16.64
C CYS A 13 2.58 -5.55 -15.95
N SER A 14 1.28 -5.59 -16.23
CA SER A 14 0.30 -4.66 -15.64
C SER A 14 -0.05 -4.94 -14.18
N GLY A 15 0.02 -6.19 -13.75
CA GLY A 15 -0.13 -6.59 -12.35
C GLY A 15 1.06 -6.12 -11.50
N TYR A 16 2.26 -6.09 -12.08
CA TYR A 16 3.43 -5.49 -11.46
C TYR A 16 3.28 -3.96 -11.29
N ILE A 17 2.71 -3.25 -12.28
CA ILE A 17 2.39 -1.81 -12.10
C ILE A 17 1.32 -1.61 -11.04
N SER A 18 0.27 -2.44 -11.06
CA SER A 18 -0.79 -2.41 -10.05
C SER A 18 -0.23 -2.59 -8.65
N MET A 19 0.72 -3.50 -8.48
CA MET A 19 1.46 -3.71 -7.24
C MET A 19 2.34 -2.49 -6.90
N ALA A 20 3.13 -1.99 -7.85
CA ALA A 20 4.08 -0.89 -7.65
C ALA A 20 3.39 0.43 -7.28
N TRP A 21 2.27 0.75 -7.93
CA TRP A 21 1.43 1.91 -7.61
C TRP A 21 0.44 1.63 -6.47
N ASN A 22 0.41 0.39 -5.96
CA ASN A 22 -0.49 -0.08 -4.92
C ASN A 22 -1.96 0.25 -5.24
N LEU A 23 -2.36 -0.07 -6.48
CA LEU A 23 -3.72 0.10 -6.97
C LEU A 23 -4.67 -0.85 -6.25
N ARG A 24 -5.93 -0.45 -6.13
CA ARG A 24 -6.93 -1.20 -5.35
C ARG A 24 -7.35 -2.51 -6.03
N ALA A 25 -7.01 -2.69 -7.29
CA ALA A 25 -7.31 -3.86 -8.10
C ALA A 25 -6.14 -4.17 -9.04
N ASN A 26 -6.21 -5.35 -9.67
CA ASN A 26 -5.30 -5.76 -10.72
C ASN A 26 -5.70 -5.12 -12.05
N GLU A 27 -5.23 -3.91 -12.27
CA GLU A 27 -5.45 -3.20 -13.53
C GLU A 27 -4.71 -3.90 -14.67
N TRP A 28 -5.11 -3.57 -15.88
CA TRP A 28 -4.54 -4.06 -17.13
C TRP A 28 -4.17 -2.87 -18.02
N THR A 29 -3.41 -3.11 -19.08
CA THR A 29 -2.86 -2.04 -19.93
C THR A 29 -3.91 -1.06 -20.48
N GLY A 30 -5.15 -1.52 -20.72
CA GLY A 30 -6.26 -0.66 -21.17
C GLY A 30 -6.96 0.17 -20.08
N SER A 31 -6.44 0.15 -18.84
CA SER A 31 -7.03 0.87 -17.69
C SER A 31 -6.04 1.67 -16.86
N LEU A 32 -4.74 1.40 -17.04
CA LEU A 32 -3.66 2.03 -16.25
C LEU A 32 -3.52 3.53 -16.50
N ASP A 33 -3.90 4.00 -17.70
CA ASP A 33 -3.96 5.40 -18.09
C ASP A 33 -4.86 6.24 -17.15
N ARG A 34 -5.93 5.65 -16.59
CA ARG A 34 -6.84 6.34 -15.68
C ARG A 34 -6.17 6.77 -14.37
N PHE A 35 -5.16 6.00 -13.95
CA PHE A 35 -4.42 6.22 -12.70
C PHE A 35 -3.19 7.11 -12.89
N GLY A 36 -2.80 7.38 -14.14
CA GLY A 36 -1.68 8.23 -14.50
C GLY A 36 -2.11 9.57 -15.09
N GLU A 37 -1.30 10.59 -14.89
CA GLU A 37 -1.30 11.81 -15.70
C GLU A 37 -0.30 11.61 -16.85
N ARG A 38 -0.71 11.94 -18.07
CA ARG A 38 0.18 11.84 -19.23
C ARG A 38 1.26 12.90 -19.14
N ILE A 39 2.51 12.52 -19.36
CA ILE A 39 3.67 13.42 -19.33
C ILE A 39 4.47 13.29 -20.62
N GLU A 40 5.33 14.28 -20.89
CA GLU A 40 6.32 14.15 -21.95
C GLU A 40 7.42 13.16 -21.55
N ARG A 41 7.99 12.43 -22.51
CA ARG A 41 9.05 11.45 -22.22
C ARG A 41 10.29 12.08 -21.62
N THR A 42 10.58 13.32 -21.97
CA THR A 42 11.69 14.11 -21.41
C THR A 42 11.49 14.42 -19.93
N GLU A 43 10.27 14.32 -19.40
CA GLU A 43 9.94 14.59 -18.01
C GLU A 43 9.93 13.33 -17.14
N LEU A 44 10.29 12.16 -17.70
CA LEU A 44 10.30 10.89 -16.99
C LEU A 44 11.15 10.96 -15.72
N GLN A 45 10.54 10.54 -14.60
CA GLN A 45 11.17 10.39 -13.30
C GLN A 45 11.03 8.93 -12.82
N PRO A 46 11.96 8.44 -11.99
CA PRO A 46 11.87 7.10 -11.42
C PRO A 46 10.49 6.84 -10.77
N GLY A 47 9.80 5.79 -11.23
CA GLY A 47 8.45 5.43 -10.78
C GLY A 47 7.32 5.78 -11.76
N ASP A 48 7.59 6.63 -12.75
CA ASP A 48 6.70 6.82 -13.90
C ASP A 48 6.64 5.55 -14.75
N ILE A 49 5.62 5.41 -15.60
CA ILE A 49 5.47 4.25 -16.48
C ILE A 49 5.55 4.64 -17.95
N LEU A 50 6.01 3.70 -18.76
CA LEU A 50 5.84 3.70 -20.21
C LEU A 50 4.78 2.66 -20.56
N LEU A 51 3.61 3.12 -21.00
CA LEU A 51 2.42 2.31 -21.27
C LEU A 51 2.16 2.21 -22.77
N PHE A 52 2.04 0.98 -23.27
CA PHE A 52 1.54 0.68 -24.60
C PHE A 52 0.34 -0.27 -24.52
N HIS A 53 -0.79 0.21 -25.02
CA HIS A 53 -2.00 -0.59 -25.16
C HIS A 53 -2.36 -0.75 -26.63
N ASN A 54 -2.51 -1.99 -27.09
CA ASN A 54 -2.94 -2.33 -28.43
C ASN A 54 -4.38 -2.89 -28.38
N PRO A 55 -5.40 -2.12 -28.80
CA PRO A 55 -6.79 -2.58 -28.77
C PRO A 55 -7.06 -3.82 -29.64
N ALA A 56 -6.27 -4.02 -30.71
CA ALA A 56 -6.41 -5.17 -31.59
C ALA A 56 -5.78 -6.46 -31.02
N ASP A 57 -4.83 -6.32 -30.09
CA ASP A 57 -4.24 -7.43 -29.34
C ASP A 57 -3.96 -7.01 -27.88
N PRO A 58 -5.02 -6.92 -27.06
CA PRO A 58 -4.93 -6.38 -25.71
C PRO A 58 -4.13 -7.26 -24.73
N THR A 59 -3.95 -8.53 -25.05
CA THR A 59 -3.38 -9.53 -24.13
C THR A 59 -1.92 -9.85 -24.42
N LYS A 60 -1.53 -9.92 -25.70
CA LYS A 60 -0.15 -10.27 -26.12
C LYS A 60 0.57 -9.11 -26.80
N GLY A 61 -0.18 -8.20 -27.42
CA GLY A 61 0.35 -7.03 -28.13
C GLY A 61 0.41 -5.76 -27.28
N SER A 62 0.14 -5.84 -25.98
CA SER A 62 0.19 -4.70 -25.05
C SER A 62 1.26 -4.92 -23.98
N HIS A 63 1.88 -3.84 -23.52
CA HIS A 63 2.98 -3.93 -22.56
C HIS A 63 3.15 -2.65 -21.74
N VAL A 64 3.75 -2.78 -20.56
CA VAL A 64 4.00 -1.65 -19.67
C VAL A 64 5.24 -1.91 -18.80
N THR A 65 6.03 -0.86 -18.58
CA THR A 65 7.23 -0.90 -17.74
C THR A 65 7.25 0.27 -16.76
N VAL A 66 7.90 0.10 -15.61
CA VAL A 66 8.25 1.21 -14.72
C VAL A 66 9.60 1.76 -15.16
N PHE A 67 9.67 3.07 -15.34
CA PHE A 67 10.89 3.81 -15.59
C PHE A 67 11.71 3.91 -14.30
N GLY A 68 12.92 3.38 -14.32
CA GLY A 68 13.86 3.35 -13.19
C GLY A 68 14.89 4.49 -13.17
N GLY A 69 14.97 5.27 -14.24
CA GLY A 69 16.02 6.27 -14.46
C GLY A 69 16.75 6.06 -15.79
N TRP A 70 17.30 7.13 -16.35
CA TRP A 70 18.18 7.08 -17.52
C TRP A 70 19.50 6.37 -17.16
N THR A 71 20.08 5.66 -18.12
CA THR A 71 21.38 4.99 -17.91
C THR A 71 22.55 5.98 -17.89
N ASP A 72 22.38 7.11 -18.58
CA ASP A 72 23.36 8.18 -18.74
C ASP A 72 22.66 9.48 -19.17
N TYR A 73 23.44 10.54 -19.37
CA TYR A 73 22.96 11.88 -19.75
C TYR A 73 22.43 11.98 -21.18
N THR A 74 22.66 10.98 -22.05
CA THR A 74 22.20 11.00 -23.44
C THR A 74 20.71 10.67 -23.57
N HIS A 75 20.09 10.14 -22.51
CA HIS A 75 18.68 9.73 -22.46
C HIS A 75 18.27 8.79 -23.61
N THR A 76 19.22 7.99 -24.13
CA THR A 76 18.96 7.02 -25.21
C THR A 76 18.51 5.66 -24.69
N SER A 77 18.83 5.35 -23.42
CA SER A 77 18.45 4.11 -22.73
C SER A 77 18.06 4.38 -21.28
N TYR A 78 17.15 3.56 -20.75
CA TYR A 78 16.67 3.66 -19.37
C TYR A 78 16.66 2.31 -18.67
N ILE A 79 16.66 2.33 -17.34
CA ILE A 79 16.45 1.11 -16.54
C ILE A 79 14.96 0.80 -16.50
N ALA A 80 14.54 -0.28 -17.16
CA ALA A 80 13.17 -0.77 -17.10
C ALA A 80 13.02 -1.76 -15.94
N TYR A 81 11.98 -1.57 -15.12
CA TYR A 81 11.49 -2.58 -14.20
C TYR A 81 10.16 -3.14 -14.71
N GLU A 82 10.10 -4.44 -14.88
CA GLU A 82 8.91 -5.11 -15.41
C GLU A 82 8.85 -6.58 -14.99
N GLN A 83 7.67 -7.18 -15.14
CA GLN A 83 7.47 -8.60 -14.93
C GLN A 83 7.03 -9.27 -16.23
N VAL A 84 7.97 -9.98 -16.86
CA VAL A 84 7.72 -10.84 -18.03
C VAL A 84 7.89 -12.27 -17.57
N LYS A 85 6.93 -13.14 -17.87
CA LYS A 85 7.00 -14.56 -17.46
C LYS A 85 8.37 -15.14 -17.87
N PRO A 86 9.13 -15.77 -16.96
CA PRO A 86 8.75 -16.23 -15.61
C PRO A 86 9.19 -15.33 -14.43
N ARG A 87 9.85 -14.18 -14.64
CA ARG A 87 10.52 -13.43 -13.57
C ARG A 87 10.43 -11.92 -13.74
N SER A 88 10.43 -11.19 -12.62
CA SER A 88 10.69 -9.76 -12.66
C SER A 88 12.11 -9.50 -13.14
N ARG A 89 12.30 -8.52 -14.02
CA ARG A 89 13.60 -8.10 -14.53
C ARG A 89 13.82 -6.61 -14.30
N LYS A 90 15.09 -6.28 -14.08
CA LYS A 90 15.65 -4.94 -14.15
C LYS A 90 16.66 -4.96 -15.29
N GLN A 91 16.43 -4.19 -16.34
CA GLN A 91 17.28 -4.24 -17.53
C GLN A 91 17.47 -2.84 -18.11
N ALA A 92 18.67 -2.55 -18.62
CA ALA A 92 18.89 -1.38 -19.46
C ALA A 92 18.21 -1.60 -20.82
N THR A 93 17.31 -0.70 -21.17
CA THR A 93 16.43 -0.81 -22.32
C THR A 93 16.58 0.43 -23.19
N PRO A 94 16.94 0.29 -24.47
CA PRO A 94 16.98 1.44 -25.38
C PRO A 94 15.56 1.98 -25.59
N LEU A 95 15.40 3.29 -25.51
CA LEU A 95 14.10 3.95 -25.67
C LEU A 95 13.46 3.66 -27.04
N ALA A 96 14.29 3.47 -28.07
CA ALA A 96 13.89 3.24 -29.46
C ALA A 96 13.63 1.76 -29.82
N TYR A 97 14.05 0.78 -28.99
CA TYR A 97 14.12 -0.64 -29.41
C TYR A 97 12.80 -1.43 -29.24
N TRP A 98 11.77 -0.85 -28.63
CA TRP A 98 10.46 -1.50 -28.60
C TRP A 98 9.82 -1.46 -30.00
N THR A 99 9.30 -2.60 -30.49
CA THR A 99 8.33 -2.57 -31.58
C THR A 99 7.18 -1.66 -31.13
N HIS A 100 6.87 -0.62 -31.91
CA HIS A 100 5.96 0.47 -31.55
C HIS A 100 6.50 1.51 -30.54
N SER A 101 7.80 1.80 -30.57
CA SER A 101 8.44 2.78 -29.68
C SER A 101 7.81 4.17 -29.74
N ASP A 102 7.16 4.57 -30.82
CA ASP A 102 6.35 5.79 -30.98
C ASP A 102 5.01 5.72 -30.22
N ARG A 103 4.46 4.53 -30.01
CA ARG A 103 3.13 4.30 -29.39
C ARG A 103 3.17 4.15 -27.86
N TYR A 104 4.34 4.05 -27.24
CA TYR A 104 4.47 4.08 -25.78
C TYR A 104 4.21 5.48 -25.24
N THR A 105 3.22 5.63 -24.37
CA THR A 105 2.91 6.92 -23.75
C THR A 105 3.42 6.92 -22.31
N ALA A 106 4.06 8.02 -21.89
CA ALA A 106 4.57 8.18 -20.54
C ALA A 106 3.47 8.66 -19.60
N TYR A 107 3.38 8.05 -18.42
CA TYR A 107 2.42 8.43 -17.38
C TYR A 107 3.08 8.54 -16.02
N ARG A 108 2.78 9.63 -15.31
CA ARG A 108 3.10 9.84 -13.91
C ARG A 108 1.94 9.41 -13.04
N TYR A 109 2.18 8.64 -11.99
CA TYR A 109 1.11 8.21 -11.11
C TYR A 109 0.43 9.40 -10.40
N LYS A 110 -0.89 9.56 -10.54
CA LYS A 110 -1.67 10.63 -9.90
C LYS A 110 -1.67 10.55 -8.37
N GLY A 111 -1.32 9.39 -7.82
CA GLY A 111 -1.12 9.23 -6.38
C GLY A 111 0.19 9.82 -5.85
N ILE A 112 1.04 10.39 -6.71
CA ILE A 112 2.23 11.14 -6.34
C ILE A 112 1.79 12.56 -5.97
N VAL A 113 1.80 12.88 -4.67
CA VAL A 113 1.69 14.27 -4.23
C VAL A 113 3.05 14.93 -4.50
N SER A 114 3.15 15.63 -5.62
CA SER A 114 4.35 16.41 -5.96
C SER A 114 4.62 17.44 -4.86
N GLY A 115 5.80 17.35 -4.25
CA GLY A 115 6.30 18.36 -3.32
C GLY A 115 6.64 19.65 -4.06
N GLY A 116 5.64 20.49 -4.32
CA GLY A 116 5.80 21.87 -4.80
C GLY A 116 5.63 22.85 -3.64
N GLY A 117 6.65 23.66 -3.37
CA GLY A 117 6.66 24.63 -2.28
C GLY A 117 5.59 25.71 -2.43
N GLY A 118 4.93 26.03 -1.33
CA GLY A 118 3.99 27.13 -1.21
C GLY A 118 3.70 27.38 0.26
N SER A 119 4.38 28.37 0.83
CA SER A 119 4.12 28.92 2.15
C SER A 119 2.66 29.36 2.26
N GLY A 120 1.93 28.85 3.25
CA GLY A 120 0.57 29.28 3.51
C GLY A 120 -0.03 28.51 4.69
N ALA A 121 -0.20 29.22 5.80
CA ALA A 121 -0.73 28.69 7.05
C ALA A 121 -2.17 28.19 6.93
N GLY A 122 -2.50 27.16 7.71
CA GLY A 122 -3.88 26.91 8.17
C GLY A 122 -4.40 25.48 8.01
N GLY A 123 -4.56 24.79 9.14
CA GLY A 123 -5.72 23.92 9.36
C GLY A 123 -5.59 22.42 9.06
N GLY A 124 -5.24 21.64 10.08
CA GLY A 124 -6.08 20.50 10.50
C GLY A 124 -6.07 19.20 9.68
N SER A 125 -5.22 18.26 10.12
CA SER A 125 -5.60 16.85 10.32
C SER A 125 -6.06 16.00 9.11
N SER A 126 -5.17 15.81 8.13
CA SER A 126 -5.17 14.61 7.26
C SER A 126 -3.84 14.36 6.52
N ALA A 127 -2.96 15.36 6.47
CA ALA A 127 -1.58 15.26 5.93
C ALA A 127 -0.64 14.32 6.73
N ALA A 128 -1.11 13.73 7.82
CA ALA A 128 -0.28 12.98 8.75
C ALA A 128 0.10 11.56 8.27
N VAL A 129 -0.51 11.03 7.20
CA VAL A 129 -0.27 9.63 6.77
C VAL A 129 0.71 9.55 5.60
N ALA A 130 0.83 10.60 4.78
CA ALA A 130 1.68 10.59 3.60
C ALA A 130 3.16 10.46 3.97
N TYR A 131 3.89 9.68 3.18
CA TYR A 131 5.33 9.54 3.34
C TYR A 131 6.02 10.85 2.95
N PRO A 132 6.81 11.46 3.84
CA PRO A 132 7.31 12.81 3.62
C PRO A 132 8.54 12.88 2.70
N GLY A 133 8.98 11.73 2.16
CA GLY A 133 10.15 11.61 1.29
C GLY A 133 11.38 11.07 2.02
N THR A 134 12.23 10.35 1.29
CA THR A 134 13.49 9.78 1.81
C THR A 134 14.43 10.87 2.33
N SER A 135 14.46 12.04 1.67
CA SER A 135 15.30 13.18 2.10
C SER A 135 14.95 13.75 3.48
N LYS A 136 13.82 13.36 4.08
CA LYS A 136 13.45 13.76 5.44
C LYS A 136 14.05 12.87 6.52
N PHE A 137 14.69 11.77 6.15
CA PHE A 137 15.30 10.80 7.05
C PHE A 137 16.71 10.46 6.58
N GLY A 138 17.70 10.53 7.47
CA GLY A 138 19.10 10.30 7.13
C GLY A 138 20.00 11.46 7.55
N SER A 139 21.27 11.36 7.16
CA SER A 139 22.30 12.32 7.58
C SER A 139 21.90 13.76 7.25
N GLY A 140 22.04 14.66 8.23
CA GLY A 140 21.72 16.08 8.07
C GLY A 140 20.23 16.45 8.16
N ALA A 141 19.30 15.49 8.21
CA ALA A 141 17.88 15.79 8.34
C ALA A 141 17.56 16.43 9.71
N ASN A 142 16.92 17.60 9.68
CA ASN A 142 16.39 18.28 10.87
C ASN A 142 14.97 18.76 10.59
N ASN A 143 13.95 18.01 11.03
CA ASN A 143 12.56 18.33 10.73
C ASN A 143 11.58 17.61 11.69
N ALA A 144 10.31 18.02 11.68
CA ALA A 144 9.27 17.45 12.53
C ALA A 144 8.97 15.96 12.25
N HIS A 145 9.26 15.46 11.04
CA HIS A 145 9.03 14.05 10.70
C HIS A 145 10.02 13.13 11.42
N VAL A 146 11.26 13.57 11.66
CA VAL A 146 12.23 12.82 12.47
C VAL A 146 11.71 12.65 13.90
N THR A 147 11.27 13.73 14.54
CA THR A 147 10.68 13.66 15.89
C THR A 147 9.48 12.74 15.93
N ARG A 148 8.62 12.83 14.91
CA ARG A 148 7.44 11.99 14.82
C ARG A 148 7.79 10.52 14.62
N LEU A 149 8.75 10.21 13.76
CA LEU A 149 9.26 8.86 13.57
C LEU A 149 9.76 8.28 14.88
N GLY A 150 10.63 9.02 15.59
CA GLY A 150 11.20 8.52 16.83
C GLY A 150 10.15 8.32 17.93
N LYS A 151 9.12 9.18 18.02
CA LYS A 151 7.97 8.95 18.92
C LYS A 151 7.24 7.64 18.59
N LEU A 152 6.99 7.37 17.31
CA LEU A 152 6.35 6.12 16.87
C LEU A 152 7.24 4.90 17.17
N LEU A 153 8.56 5.01 16.96
CA LEU A 153 9.50 3.94 17.28
C LEU A 153 9.55 3.65 18.79
N VAL A 154 9.53 4.68 19.64
CA VAL A 154 9.42 4.54 21.10
C VAL A 154 8.16 3.77 21.48
N GLN A 155 7.01 4.10 20.88
CA GLN A 155 5.75 3.36 21.08
C GLN A 155 5.84 1.90 20.63
N ARG A 156 6.74 1.58 19.69
CA ARG A 156 7.00 0.21 19.21
C ARG A 156 8.18 -0.46 19.92
N GLY A 157 8.52 -0.05 21.14
CA GLY A 157 9.58 -0.68 21.94
C GLY A 157 10.99 -0.15 21.66
N GLY A 158 11.11 0.95 20.91
CA GLY A 158 12.38 1.58 20.56
C GLY A 158 13.00 2.46 21.66
N LYS A 159 12.35 2.59 22.83
CA LYS A 159 12.80 3.50 23.91
C LYS A 159 14.28 3.33 24.27
N LYS A 160 14.78 2.10 24.30
CA LYS A 160 16.19 1.78 24.63
C LYS A 160 17.24 2.40 23.71
N TYR A 161 16.86 2.84 22.51
CA TYR A 161 17.78 3.49 21.56
C TYR A 161 17.93 5.00 21.81
N TYR A 162 17.06 5.60 22.63
CA TYR A 162 17.02 7.04 22.89
C TYR A 162 17.43 7.34 24.33
N SER A 163 18.55 8.04 24.53
CA SER A 163 19.04 8.47 25.85
C SER A 163 18.28 9.67 26.40
N GLN A 164 18.00 10.67 25.56
CA GLN A 164 17.26 11.90 25.92
C GLN A 164 15.84 11.94 25.33
N GLY A 165 15.47 10.94 24.53
CA GLY A 165 14.22 10.89 23.78
C GLY A 165 14.34 11.35 22.32
N PRO A 166 13.26 11.21 21.52
CA PRO A 166 13.25 11.62 20.11
C PRO A 166 13.34 13.14 19.91
N GLY A 167 14.26 13.59 19.05
CA GLY A 167 14.45 14.99 18.67
C GLY A 167 14.16 15.26 17.18
N PRO A 168 14.28 16.51 16.70
CA PRO A 168 14.06 16.86 15.29
C PRO A 168 15.26 16.56 14.40
N ARG A 169 16.46 16.44 14.97
CA ARG A 169 17.68 16.07 14.25
C ARG A 169 17.82 14.57 14.17
N TRP A 170 17.95 14.05 12.95
CA TRP A 170 18.20 12.63 12.72
C TRP A 170 19.56 12.24 13.26
N GLY A 171 19.61 11.14 14.03
CA GLY A 171 20.87 10.62 14.57
C GLY A 171 20.98 9.10 14.58
N GLU A 172 22.10 8.62 15.12
CA GLU A 172 22.40 7.20 15.34
C GLU A 172 21.31 6.47 16.13
N ALA A 173 20.62 7.16 17.04
CA ALA A 173 19.49 6.62 17.78
C ALA A 173 18.32 6.27 16.84
N ASP A 174 17.95 7.18 15.94
CA ASP A 174 16.85 6.98 14.99
C ASP A 174 17.16 5.88 13.99
N ARG A 175 18.39 5.84 13.43
CA ARG A 175 18.78 4.78 12.51
C ARG A 175 18.71 3.41 13.17
N ARG A 176 19.29 3.26 14.38
CA ARG A 176 19.29 1.98 15.10
C ARG A 176 17.90 1.53 15.53
N ALA A 177 17.05 2.46 15.99
CA ALA A 177 15.66 2.16 16.33
C ALA A 177 14.85 1.75 15.09
N THR A 178 15.04 2.45 13.97
CA THR A 178 14.38 2.13 12.69
C THR A 178 14.80 0.76 12.18
N GLN A 179 16.11 0.48 12.21
CA GLN A 179 16.66 -0.82 11.81
C GLN A 179 16.13 -1.96 12.69
N ALA A 180 16.05 -1.74 14.00
CA ALA A 180 15.49 -2.72 14.92
C ALA A 180 14.01 -2.99 14.63
N PHE A 181 13.23 -1.97 14.27
CA PHE A 181 11.83 -2.12 13.88
C PHE A 181 11.68 -2.87 12.55
N GLN A 182 12.51 -2.57 11.56
CA GLN A 182 12.56 -3.30 10.28
C GLN A 182 12.90 -4.77 10.49
N ARG A 183 13.95 -5.06 11.28
CA ARG A 183 14.32 -6.45 11.65
C ARG A 183 13.20 -7.17 12.40
N ALA A 184 12.42 -6.47 13.23
CA ALA A 184 11.27 -7.06 13.91
C ALA A 184 10.17 -7.52 12.92
N GLN A 185 10.12 -6.94 11.71
CA GLN A 185 9.23 -7.41 10.64
C GLN A 185 9.74 -8.68 9.94
N GLY A 186 10.97 -9.11 10.24
CA GLY A 186 11.66 -10.20 9.55
C GLY A 186 12.53 -9.75 8.37
N TRP A 187 12.65 -8.43 8.14
CA TRP A 187 13.47 -7.87 7.07
C TRP A 187 14.97 -8.05 7.37
N LYS A 188 15.77 -8.28 6.32
CA LYS A 188 17.21 -8.56 6.41
C LYS A 188 17.98 -7.79 5.34
N GLY A 189 19.28 -7.60 5.56
CA GLY A 189 20.16 -6.93 4.59
C GLY A 189 19.71 -5.50 4.31
N GLU A 190 19.67 -5.14 3.02
CA GLU A 190 19.31 -3.80 2.53
C GLU A 190 17.87 -3.39 2.87
N GLU A 191 16.97 -4.35 3.12
CA GLU A 191 15.59 -4.04 3.56
C GLU A 191 15.53 -3.58 5.02
N ALA A 192 16.58 -3.87 5.82
CA ALA A 192 16.74 -3.41 7.20
C ALA A 192 17.92 -2.43 7.30
N ASP A 193 17.93 -1.44 6.41
CA ASP A 193 18.95 -0.38 6.28
C ASP A 193 18.96 0.66 7.41
N GLY A 194 17.90 0.71 8.22
CA GLY A 194 17.71 1.71 9.26
C GLY A 194 17.28 3.09 8.74
N LEU A 195 16.91 3.20 7.46
CA LEU A 195 16.30 4.39 6.90
C LEU A 195 14.78 4.23 6.88
N SER A 196 14.06 5.30 7.22
CA SER A 196 12.61 5.25 7.21
C SER A 196 12.12 5.43 5.78
N GLY A 197 11.98 4.33 5.05
CA GLY A 197 11.35 4.29 3.74
C GLY A 197 9.82 4.38 3.80
N PRO A 198 9.12 4.48 2.64
CA PRO A 198 7.66 4.57 2.59
C PRO A 198 6.95 3.44 3.33
N HIS A 199 7.49 2.22 3.25
CA HIS A 199 6.92 1.06 3.92
C HIS A 199 7.08 1.14 5.45
N THR A 200 8.27 1.47 5.93
CA THR A 200 8.57 1.64 7.36
C THR A 200 7.71 2.75 7.97
N TRP A 201 7.64 3.91 7.31
CA TRP A 201 6.80 5.02 7.72
C TRP A 201 5.33 4.62 7.82
N ARG A 202 4.80 3.94 6.79
CA ARG A 202 3.41 3.46 6.76
C ARG A 202 3.09 2.54 7.93
N LEU A 203 3.95 1.57 8.22
CA LEU A 203 3.74 0.65 9.34
C LEU A 203 3.68 1.41 10.67
N LEU A 204 4.58 2.37 10.86
CA LEU A 204 4.65 3.16 12.08
C LEU A 204 3.44 4.08 12.25
N VAL A 205 3.11 4.90 11.25
CA VAL A 205 1.99 5.86 11.35
C VAL A 205 0.63 5.17 11.48
N ASN A 206 0.47 3.96 10.93
CA ASN A 206 -0.79 3.21 10.99
C ASN A 206 -0.90 2.25 12.19
N GLY A 207 0.12 2.16 13.05
CA GLY A 207 0.09 1.21 14.16
C GLY A 207 0.24 -0.26 13.74
N GLN A 208 0.75 -0.54 12.53
CA GLN A 208 0.89 -1.88 11.94
C GLN A 208 2.30 -2.47 12.13
N GLY A 209 2.44 -3.79 11.99
CA GLY A 209 3.74 -4.50 12.10
C GLY A 209 4.10 -4.91 13.53
N ARG A 210 5.14 -5.73 13.66
CA ARG A 210 5.66 -6.25 14.93
C ARG A 210 6.44 -5.17 15.69
N SER A 211 6.36 -5.19 17.02
CA SER A 211 7.16 -4.29 17.87
C SER A 211 8.60 -4.80 18.02
N ILE A 212 9.52 -3.89 18.32
CA ILE A 212 10.92 -4.21 18.59
C ILE A 212 11.00 -5.09 19.84
N GLY A 213 11.68 -6.23 19.74
CA GLY A 213 11.82 -7.20 20.84
C GLY A 213 10.88 -8.41 20.76
N GLY A 214 10.09 -8.56 19.69
CA GLY A 214 9.34 -9.79 19.42
C GLY A 214 8.08 -9.99 20.26
N SER A 215 7.83 -9.12 21.24
CA SER A 215 6.55 -9.10 21.95
C SER A 215 5.47 -8.49 21.06
N SER A 216 4.42 -9.27 20.81
CA SER A 216 3.11 -8.79 20.36
C SER A 216 2.51 -7.88 21.44
N GLY A 217 3.04 -6.67 21.60
CA GLY A 217 2.66 -5.76 22.68
C GLY A 217 1.25 -5.20 22.47
N SER A 218 0.24 -5.86 23.05
CA SER A 218 -0.86 -5.18 23.75
C SER A 218 -0.23 -4.37 24.90
N SER A 219 -0.50 -3.08 25.13
CA SER A 219 -1.74 -2.45 25.65
C SER A 219 -1.44 -0.93 25.75
N GLY A 220 -2.32 0.08 25.63
CA GLY A 220 -3.78 0.28 25.52
C GLY A 220 -4.07 1.81 25.64
N PRO A 221 -5.30 2.32 25.84
CA PRO A 221 -6.64 1.77 25.61
C PRO A 221 -7.50 2.61 24.62
N SER A 222 -8.29 1.97 23.76
CA SER A 222 -9.72 2.28 23.60
C SER A 222 -10.47 1.12 22.91
N ALA A 223 -11.20 0.35 23.72
CA ALA A 223 -12.38 -0.48 23.43
C ALA A 223 -12.38 -1.52 22.28
N ASN A 224 -12.20 -2.79 22.70
CA ASN A 224 -13.06 -3.96 22.41
C ASN A 224 -13.23 -4.56 21.00
N ALA A 225 -12.53 -4.11 19.96
CA ALA A 225 -12.58 -4.83 18.68
C ALA A 225 -11.54 -5.97 18.61
N PRO A 226 -11.93 -7.26 18.44
CA PRO A 226 -10.98 -8.32 18.10
C PRO A 226 -10.24 -8.00 16.80
N GLY A 227 -9.00 -8.44 16.64
CA GLY A 227 -8.24 -8.24 15.40
C GLY A 227 -8.94 -8.84 14.18
N PHE A 228 -8.82 -8.20 13.01
CA PHE A 228 -9.42 -8.71 11.78
C PHE A 228 -8.75 -10.03 11.38
N PRO A 229 -9.51 -11.14 11.24
CA PRO A 229 -8.93 -12.47 11.05
C PRO A 229 -8.38 -12.70 9.63
N GLY A 230 -8.65 -11.79 8.70
CA GLY A 230 -8.19 -11.88 7.31
C GLY A 230 -9.34 -12.15 6.33
N ARG A 231 -9.17 -11.70 5.09
CA ARG A 231 -10.22 -11.75 4.05
C ARG A 231 -10.57 -13.18 3.63
N GLY A 232 -9.65 -14.13 3.81
CA GLY A 232 -9.83 -15.54 3.40
C GLY A 232 -11.00 -16.25 4.10
N TYR A 233 -11.46 -15.75 5.25
CA TYR A 233 -12.60 -16.32 5.98
C TYR A 233 -13.97 -15.92 5.40
N PHE A 234 -14.04 -14.83 4.63
CA PHE A 234 -15.30 -14.23 4.16
C PHE A 234 -15.46 -14.39 2.65
N ARG A 235 -15.51 -15.64 2.18
CA ARG A 235 -15.64 -15.99 0.76
C ARG A 235 -16.71 -17.07 0.56
N PRO A 236 -17.33 -17.15 -0.63
CA PRO A 236 -18.27 -18.22 -0.95
C PRO A 236 -17.70 -19.60 -0.62
N GLY A 237 -18.51 -20.45 0.01
CA GLY A 237 -18.12 -21.80 0.40
C GLY A 237 -17.30 -21.91 1.70
N ARG A 238 -16.88 -20.79 2.32
CA ARG A 238 -16.15 -20.83 3.60
C ARG A 238 -17.10 -20.95 4.78
N SER A 239 -16.68 -21.72 5.79
CA SER A 239 -17.33 -21.79 7.09
C SER A 239 -16.31 -21.53 8.20
N SER A 240 -16.63 -20.66 9.14
CA SER A 240 -15.77 -20.38 10.31
C SER A 240 -16.52 -19.64 11.41
N ALA A 241 -16.02 -19.75 12.65
CA ALA A 241 -16.54 -18.97 13.79
C ALA A 241 -16.44 -17.44 13.56
N TYR A 242 -15.55 -16.98 12.69
CA TYR A 242 -15.42 -15.56 12.36
C TYR A 242 -16.57 -15.04 11.51
N VAL A 243 -17.14 -15.87 10.63
CA VAL A 243 -18.33 -15.51 9.84
C VAL A 243 -19.53 -15.40 10.77
N GLU A 244 -19.73 -16.37 11.66
CA GLU A 244 -20.80 -16.32 12.64
C GLU A 244 -20.70 -15.09 13.54
N LYS A 245 -19.48 -14.79 14.01
CA LYS A 245 -19.20 -13.61 14.84
C LYS A 245 -19.49 -12.31 14.10
N LEU A 246 -19.10 -12.21 12.83
CA LEU A 246 -19.42 -11.06 11.98
C LEU A 246 -20.92 -10.90 11.84
N GLY A 247 -21.64 -11.98 11.50
CA GLY A 247 -23.08 -11.95 11.29
C GLY A 247 -23.85 -11.55 12.54
N LYS A 248 -23.50 -12.10 13.71
CA LYS A 248 -24.06 -11.67 15.01
C LYS A 248 -23.82 -10.19 15.28
N GLN A 249 -22.63 -9.69 14.94
CA GLN A 249 -22.31 -8.27 15.14
C GLN A 249 -23.07 -7.36 14.17
N LEU A 250 -23.26 -7.77 12.91
CA LEU A 250 -24.10 -7.04 11.94
C LEU A 250 -25.54 -6.93 12.44
N VAL A 251 -26.13 -8.03 12.91
CA VAL A 251 -27.48 -8.02 13.51
C VAL A 251 -27.54 -7.08 14.71
N LYS A 252 -26.57 -7.17 15.64
CA LYS A 252 -26.48 -6.28 16.81
C LYS A 252 -26.40 -4.80 16.44
N ARG A 253 -25.81 -4.47 15.29
CA ARG A 253 -25.68 -3.10 14.77
C ARG A 253 -26.84 -2.66 13.90
N GLY A 254 -27.88 -3.48 13.74
CA GLY A 254 -29.06 -3.18 12.92
C GLY A 254 -28.93 -3.55 11.44
N TYR A 255 -27.87 -4.25 11.03
CA TYR A 255 -27.59 -4.64 9.65
C TYR A 255 -27.90 -6.12 9.39
N GLY A 256 -29.00 -6.64 9.93
CA GLY A 256 -29.40 -8.05 9.80
C GLY A 256 -30.44 -8.35 8.72
N LYS A 257 -30.92 -7.35 7.97
CA LYS A 257 -32.11 -7.42 7.11
C LYS A 257 -32.11 -8.57 6.10
N HIS A 258 -30.94 -8.99 5.63
CA HIS A 258 -30.83 -10.04 4.62
C HIS A 258 -30.78 -11.46 5.20
N TYR A 259 -30.80 -11.65 6.52
CA TYR A 259 -30.89 -12.98 7.14
C TYR A 259 -32.34 -13.44 7.24
N LEU A 260 -32.65 -14.61 6.67
CA LEU A 260 -33.98 -15.24 6.78
C LEU A 260 -34.15 -16.05 8.07
N SER A 261 -33.10 -16.74 8.51
CA SER A 261 -33.08 -17.58 9.72
C SER A 261 -32.02 -17.16 10.73
N GLY A 262 -31.42 -15.98 10.54
CA GLY A 262 -30.30 -15.47 11.34
C GLY A 262 -28.91 -15.81 10.78
N PRO A 263 -27.85 -15.26 11.39
CA PRO A 263 -26.47 -15.50 10.98
C PRO A 263 -25.98 -16.89 11.38
N GLY A 264 -25.17 -17.53 10.53
CA GLY A 264 -24.54 -18.82 10.79
C GLY A 264 -23.04 -18.80 10.49
N PRO A 265 -22.31 -19.92 10.72
CA PRO A 265 -20.87 -19.99 10.50
C PRO A 265 -20.47 -20.05 9.03
N ARG A 266 -21.41 -20.31 8.10
CA ARG A 266 -21.14 -20.41 6.66
C ARG A 266 -21.36 -19.06 5.98
N TRP A 267 -20.36 -18.59 5.24
CA TRP A 267 -20.47 -17.35 4.48
C TRP A 267 -21.48 -17.49 3.35
N SER A 268 -22.44 -16.59 3.33
CA SER A 268 -23.56 -16.56 2.40
C SER A 268 -23.70 -15.20 1.72
N GLU A 269 -24.56 -15.15 0.71
CA GLU A 269 -24.91 -13.87 0.06
C GLU A 269 -25.64 -12.92 1.03
N ALA A 270 -26.33 -13.45 2.03
CA ALA A 270 -26.94 -12.63 3.09
C ALA A 270 -25.88 -11.87 3.89
N ASP A 271 -24.76 -12.52 4.23
CA ASP A 271 -23.63 -11.86 4.90
C ASP A 271 -23.04 -10.75 4.03
N ARG A 272 -22.80 -11.03 2.73
CA ARG A 272 -22.25 -10.05 1.79
C ARG A 272 -23.12 -8.80 1.71
N ARG A 273 -24.44 -8.97 1.53
CA ARG A 273 -25.37 -7.84 1.41
C ARG A 273 -25.52 -7.05 2.72
N ASN A 274 -25.51 -7.73 3.87
CA ASN A 274 -25.55 -7.07 5.17
C ASN A 274 -24.27 -6.27 5.44
N VAL A 275 -23.09 -6.80 5.07
CA VAL A 275 -21.83 -6.05 5.11
C VAL A 275 -21.87 -4.85 4.17
N GLU A 276 -22.35 -5.03 2.94
CA GLU A 276 -22.47 -3.96 1.94
C GLU A 276 -23.37 -2.82 2.45
N ALA A 277 -24.51 -3.16 3.07
CA ALA A 277 -25.40 -2.20 3.69
C ALA A 277 -24.70 -1.42 4.82
N PHE A 278 -23.96 -2.12 5.70
CA PHE A 278 -23.14 -1.48 6.72
C PHE A 278 -22.11 -0.53 6.12
N GLN A 279 -21.35 -0.99 5.13
CA GLN A 279 -20.34 -0.21 4.42
C GLN A 279 -20.93 1.07 3.79
N ARG A 280 -22.09 0.96 3.13
CA ARG A 280 -22.82 2.12 2.58
C ARG A 280 -23.21 3.12 3.66
N ALA A 281 -23.69 2.62 4.80
CA ALA A 281 -24.06 3.46 5.94
C ALA A 281 -22.85 4.16 6.59
N GLN A 282 -21.64 3.60 6.44
CA GLN A 282 -20.38 4.26 6.80
C GLN A 282 -19.92 5.32 5.78
N GLY A 283 -20.73 5.62 4.76
CA GLY A 283 -20.42 6.59 3.71
C GLY A 283 -19.66 5.99 2.51
N TRP A 284 -19.43 4.67 2.46
CA TRP A 284 -18.70 4.05 1.36
C TRP A 284 -19.59 3.94 0.12
N ARG A 285 -19.00 4.05 -1.08
CA ARG A 285 -19.70 4.08 -2.38
C ARG A 285 -18.96 3.24 -3.42
N GLY A 286 -19.66 2.80 -4.46
CA GLY A 286 -19.09 1.96 -5.52
C GLY A 286 -18.43 0.69 -4.96
N GLY A 287 -17.29 0.31 -5.54
CA GLY A 287 -16.53 -0.88 -5.11
C GLY A 287 -15.93 -0.82 -3.69
N ALA A 288 -16.04 0.30 -2.98
CA ALA A 288 -15.70 0.35 -1.55
C ALA A 288 -16.81 -0.25 -0.67
N ALA A 289 -18.05 -0.31 -1.16
CA ALA A 289 -19.16 -1.03 -0.54
C ALA A 289 -19.42 -2.33 -1.33
N ASP A 290 -18.44 -3.23 -1.32
CA ASP A 290 -18.44 -4.49 -2.07
C ASP A 290 -19.12 -5.65 -1.34
N GLY A 291 -19.38 -5.47 -0.04
CA GLY A 291 -19.93 -6.50 0.84
C GLY A 291 -18.90 -7.47 1.39
N TYR A 292 -17.60 -7.23 1.19
CA TYR A 292 -16.54 -8.07 1.74
C TYR A 292 -15.81 -7.34 2.88
N PRO A 293 -15.82 -7.88 4.10
CA PRO A 293 -15.22 -7.20 5.24
C PRO A 293 -13.69 -7.15 5.10
N GLY A 294 -13.15 -5.95 5.25
CA GLY A 294 -11.71 -5.71 5.43
C GLY A 294 -11.38 -5.25 6.85
N PRO A 295 -10.09 -4.96 7.15
CA PRO A 295 -9.68 -4.51 8.48
C PRO A 295 -10.45 -3.30 9.00
N GLU A 296 -10.78 -2.35 8.11
CA GLU A 296 -11.54 -1.16 8.49
C GLU A 296 -13.02 -1.45 8.73
N THR A 297 -13.63 -2.33 7.93
CA THR A 297 -15.00 -2.80 8.15
C THR A 297 -15.12 -3.46 9.52
N TRP A 298 -14.17 -4.34 9.82
CA TRP A 298 -14.11 -5.08 11.07
C TRP A 298 -13.92 -4.14 12.26
N ARG A 299 -12.98 -3.20 12.18
CA ARG A 299 -12.75 -2.21 13.24
C ARG A 299 -14.02 -1.42 13.55
N ARG A 300 -14.71 -0.87 12.54
CA ARG A 300 -15.92 -0.06 12.76
C ARG A 300 -17.08 -0.90 13.27
N LEU A 301 -17.19 -2.14 12.81
CA LEU A 301 -18.28 -3.03 13.21
C LEU A 301 -18.11 -3.55 14.64
N PHE A 302 -16.88 -3.69 15.13
CA PHE A 302 -16.58 -4.23 16.46
C PHE A 302 -16.12 -3.20 17.50
N ARG A 303 -16.03 -1.91 17.14
CA ARG A 303 -15.75 -0.82 18.07
C ARG A 303 -16.94 -0.54 18.98
#